data_AF-A0A7X7JZW1-F1
#
_entry.id   AF-A0A7X7JZW1-F1
#
_cell.length_a   1.000
_cell.length_b   1.000
_cell.length_c   1.000
_cell.angle_alpha   90.00
_cell.angle_beta   90.00
_cell.angle_gamma   90.00
#
_symmetry.space_group_name_H-M   'P 1'
#
loop_
_entity.id
_entity.type
_entity.pdbx_description
1 polymer ?
#
loop_
_entity_poly.entity_id
_entity_poly.type
_entity_poly.pdbx_seq_one_letter_code
_entity_poly.pdbx_strand_id
1 'polypeptide(L)'
;WWRAKGTLDADYTALVHLYGAGGDLLAAADTPPLNGGFPTSLWAPGDIVLQESTLPLGNGDARSVGLGWYDARSGLRLPVDGPLAADVVMLPIP
;
A
#
# COMPACT_ATOMS: atom_id res chain seq x y z
N TRP A 1 5.77 -7.49 3.68
CA TRP A 1 4.86 -7.88 4.77
C TRP A 1 4.41 -6.63 5.50
N TRP A 2 3.23 -6.68 6.11
CA TRP A 2 2.68 -5.64 6.97
C TRP A 2 2.67 -6.11 8.42
N ARG A 3 2.84 -5.19 9.36
CA ARG A 3 2.74 -5.50 10.80
C ARG A 3 1.75 -4.55 11.46
N ALA A 4 0.73 -5.13 12.09
CA ALA A 4 -0.22 -4.37 12.89
C ALA A 4 0.48 -3.80 14.14
N LYS A 5 0.40 -2.49 14.32
CA LYS A 5 0.91 -1.79 15.53
C LYS A 5 -0.17 -1.56 16.57
N GLY A 6 -1.42 -1.54 16.13
CA GLY A 6 -2.64 -1.39 16.93
C GLY A 6 -3.79 -2.09 16.23
N THR A 7 -4.97 -2.08 16.86
CA THR A 7 -6.21 -2.56 16.25
C THR A 7 -6.69 -1.59 15.18
N LEU A 8 -7.40 -2.12 14.18
CA LEU A 8 -8.00 -1.36 13.09
C LEU A 8 -9.50 -1.66 13.08
N ASP A 9 -10.34 -0.64 12.99
CA ASP A 9 -11.80 -0.82 13.11
C ASP A 9 -12.49 -0.97 11.73
N ALA A 10 -11.70 -1.05 10.66
CA ALA A 10 -12.18 -1.14 9.29
C ALA A 10 -11.26 -2.01 8.42
N ASP A 11 -11.80 -2.38 7.25
CA ASP A 11 -11.12 -3.17 6.23
C ASP A 11 -10.52 -2.26 5.18
N TYR A 12 -9.19 -2.19 5.16
CA TYR A 12 -8.43 -1.34 4.27
C TYR A 12 -7.84 -2.15 3.11
N THR A 13 -7.68 -1.47 1.97
CA THR A 13 -6.96 -1.98 0.81
C THR A 13 -5.57 -1.39 0.80
N ALA A 14 -4.57 -2.24 0.64
CA ALA A 14 -3.20 -1.78 0.42
C ALA A 14 -3.02 -1.42 -1.05
N LEU A 15 -2.42 -0.27 -1.30
CA LEU A 15 -2.03 0.19 -2.63
C LEU A 15 -0.53 -0.03 -2.80
N VAL A 16 -0.16 -0.57 -3.96
CA VAL A 16 1.23 -0.71 -4.40
C VAL A 16 1.31 -0.16 -5.82
N HIS A 17 1.94 1.00 -5.96
CA HIS A 17 1.95 1.77 -7.19
C HIS A 17 3.36 1.94 -7.73
N LEU A 18 3.54 1.78 -9.03
CA LEU A 18 4.79 2.01 -9.73
C LEU A 18 4.77 3.39 -10.38
N TYR A 19 5.81 4.19 -10.15
CA TYR A 19 5.91 5.55 -10.67
C TYR A 19 7.14 5.74 -11.55
N GLY A 20 6.97 6.49 -12.64
CA GLY A 20 8.03 6.91 -13.55
C GLY A 20 8.79 8.14 -13.06
N ALA A 21 9.75 8.61 -13.87
CA ALA A 21 10.59 9.76 -13.53
C ALA A 21 9.81 11.08 -13.44
N GLY A 22 8.69 11.21 -14.15
CA GLY A 22 7.83 12.38 -14.11
C GLY A 22 6.82 12.38 -12.97
N GLY A 23 6.81 11.34 -12.13
CA GLY A 23 5.75 11.10 -11.14
C GLY A 23 4.47 10.51 -11.74
N ASP A 24 4.51 10.12 -13.02
CA ASP A 24 3.46 9.40 -13.71
C ASP A 24 3.25 8.01 -13.11
N LEU A 25 1.99 7.60 -12.96
CA LEU A 25 1.63 6.27 -12.50
C LEU A 25 1.76 5.28 -13.67
N LEU A 26 2.74 4.39 -13.61
CA LEU A 26 3.04 3.40 -14.65
C LEU A 26 2.24 2.11 -14.48
N ALA A 27 2.05 1.67 -13.23
CA ALA A 27 1.29 0.46 -12.90
C ALA A 27 0.76 0.55 -11.46
N ALA A 28 -0.31 -0.19 -11.16
CA ALA A 28 -0.88 -0.24 -9.82
C ALA A 28 -1.39 -1.65 -9.49
N ALA A 29 -1.31 -2.00 -8.21
CA ALA A 29 -1.84 -3.22 -7.64
C ALA A 29 -2.46 -2.87 -6.28
N ASP A 30 -3.78 -2.78 -6.28
CA ASP A 30 -4.57 -2.46 -5.10
C ASP A 30 -5.29 -3.73 -4.65
N THR A 31 -4.85 -4.29 -3.54
CA THR A 31 -5.35 -5.58 -3.06
C THR A 31 -5.61 -5.55 -1.55
N PRO A 32 -6.80 -6.02 -1.11
CA PRO A 32 -7.01 -6.27 0.30
C PRO A 32 -6.08 -7.41 0.76
N PRO A 33 -5.71 -7.45 2.05
CA PRO A 33 -4.76 -8.46 2.52
C PRO A 33 -5.25 -9.89 2.30
N LEU A 34 -4.32 -10.76 1.89
CA LEU A 34 -4.60 -12.13 1.47
C LEU A 34 -5.78 -12.23 0.48
N ASN A 35 -5.91 -11.26 -0.44
CA ASN A 35 -7.02 -11.14 -1.39
C ASN A 35 -8.41 -11.13 -0.70
N GLY A 36 -8.49 -10.54 0.48
CA GLY A 36 -9.70 -10.47 1.30
C GLY A 36 -9.88 -11.65 2.26
N GLY A 37 -8.97 -12.62 2.27
CA GLY A 37 -9.03 -13.79 3.15
C GLY A 37 -8.71 -13.49 4.62
N PHE A 38 -8.05 -12.36 4.90
CA PHE A 38 -7.78 -11.92 6.27
C PHE A 38 -7.83 -10.38 6.38
N PRO A 39 -9.03 -9.80 6.42
CA PRO A 39 -9.23 -8.35 6.39
C PRO A 39 -8.64 -7.65 7.61
N THR A 40 -8.29 -6.35 7.47
CA THR A 40 -7.53 -5.62 8.49
C THR A 40 -8.28 -5.42 9.80
N SER A 41 -9.61 -5.45 9.81
CA SER A 41 -10.39 -5.39 11.06
C SER A 41 -10.20 -6.59 11.98
N LEU A 42 -9.65 -7.70 11.47
CA LEU A 42 -9.33 -8.89 12.25
C LEU A 42 -7.90 -8.88 12.81
N TRP A 43 -7.07 -7.91 12.41
CA TRP A 43 -5.66 -7.89 12.80
C TRP A 43 -5.52 -7.50 14.26
N ALA A 44 -4.76 -8.31 15.01
CA ALA A 44 -4.33 -8.00 16.36
C ALA A 44 -2.97 -7.29 16.37
N PRO A 45 -2.66 -6.44 17.36
CA PRO A 45 -1.35 -5.84 17.50
C PRO A 45 -0.25 -6.92 17.53
N GLY A 46 0.74 -6.79 16.64
CA GLY A 46 1.82 -7.76 16.47
C GLY A 46 1.64 -8.74 15.32
N ASP A 47 0.42 -8.88 14.75
CA ASP A 47 0.20 -9.71 13.57
C ASP A 47 1.10 -9.27 12.41
N ILE A 48 1.67 -10.26 11.72
CA ILE A 48 2.48 -10.06 10.52
C ILE A 48 1.78 -10.74 9.36
N VAL A 49 1.31 -9.94 8.41
CA VAL A 49 0.55 -10.43 7.26
C VAL A 49 1.39 -10.25 6.00
N LEU A 50 1.56 -11.34 5.25
CA LEU A 50 2.24 -11.29 3.97
C LEU A 50 1.32 -10.66 2.93
N GLN A 51 1.90 -9.78 2.11
CA GLN A 51 1.24 -9.23 0.93
C GLN A 51 2.25 -9.25 -0.20
N GLU A 52 1.85 -9.90 -1.28
CA GLU A 52 2.61 -9.99 -2.52
C GLU A 52 1.85 -9.24 -3.59
N SER A 53 2.56 -8.36 -4.29
CA SER A 53 2.01 -7.56 -5.39
C SER A 53 2.98 -7.64 -6.56
N THR A 54 2.46 -8.04 -7.72
CA THR A 54 3.23 -8.11 -8.96
C THR A 54 2.84 -6.92 -9.83
N LEU A 55 3.82 -6.13 -10.24
CA LEU A 55 3.63 -4.97 -11.10
C LEU A 55 4.42 -5.15 -12.40
N PRO A 56 3.80 -4.90 -13.57
CA PRO A 56 4.55 -4.83 -14.82
C PRO A 56 5.46 -3.61 -14.81
N LEU A 57 6.77 -3.79 -14.99
CA LEU A 57 7.74 -2.69 -15.05
C LEU A 57 7.65 -1.84 -16.33
N GLY A 58 6.87 -2.30 -17.32
CA GLY A 58 6.72 -1.62 -18.61
C GLY A 58 8.04 -1.59 -19.39
N ASN A 59 8.33 -0.44 -19.97
CA ASN A 59 9.48 -0.16 -20.83
C ASN A 59 10.78 0.19 -20.06
N GLY A 60 10.80 0.04 -18.73
CA GLY A 60 11.98 0.31 -17.90
C GLY A 60 12.08 1.75 -17.38
N ASP A 61 11.02 2.56 -17.49
CA ASP A 61 11.01 3.94 -17.01
C ASP A 61 10.69 4.07 -15.50
N ALA A 62 10.42 2.96 -14.82
CA ALA A 62 10.08 2.94 -13.40
C ALA A 62 11.22 3.45 -12.50
N ARG A 63 10.87 4.35 -11.56
CA ARG A 63 11.82 5.00 -10.66
C ARG A 63 11.50 4.80 -9.19
N SER A 64 10.24 4.63 -8.84
CA SER A 64 9.84 4.46 -7.46
C SER A 64 8.59 3.61 -7.30
N VAL A 65 8.43 3.04 -6.12
CA VAL A 65 7.22 2.35 -5.69
C VAL A 65 6.60 3.15 -4.56
N GLY A 66 5.32 3.48 -4.70
CA GLY A 66 4.49 4.04 -3.63
C GLY A 66 3.73 2.95 -2.91
N LEU A 67 3.77 2.97 -1.58
CA LEU A 67 3.04 2.07 -0.69
C LEU A 67 2.10 2.86 0.21
N GLY A 68 0.86 2.42 0.34
CA GLY A 68 -0.10 3.08 1.21
C GLY A 68 -1.31 2.20 1.51
N TRP A 69 -2.28 2.81 2.18
CA TRP A 69 -3.54 2.17 2.54
C TRP A 69 -4.70 3.13 2.31
N TYR A 70 -5.84 2.59 1.95
CA TYR A 70 -7.06 3.37 1.82
C TYR A 70 -8.29 2.54 2.20
N ASP A 71 -9.36 3.23 2.59
CA ASP A 71 -10.67 2.61 2.72
C ASP A 71 -11.32 2.54 1.34
N ALA A 72 -11.57 1.32 0.85
CA ALA A 72 -12.14 1.11 -0.48
C ALA A 72 -13.59 1.60 -0.62
N ARG A 73 -14.32 1.78 0.49
CA ARG A 73 -15.71 2.28 0.46
C ARG A 73 -15.76 3.79 0.26
N SER A 74 -14.89 4.52 0.95
CA SER A 74 -14.85 5.99 0.90
C SER A 74 -13.83 6.54 -0.09
N GLY A 75 -12.83 5.75 -0.47
CA GLY A 75 -11.68 6.17 -1.26
C GLY A 75 -10.66 6.99 -0.46
N LEU A 76 -10.87 7.18 0.84
CA LEU A 76 -9.98 7.98 1.68
C LEU A 76 -8.68 7.21 1.97
N ARG A 77 -7.56 7.86 1.69
CA ARG A 77 -6.23 7.33 2.01
C ARG A 77 -5.89 7.58 3.48
N LEU A 78 -5.23 6.61 4.08
CA LEU A 78 -4.75 6.72 5.45
C LEU A 78 -3.47 7.56 5.49
N PRO A 79 -3.31 8.41 6.50
CA PRO A 79 -2.09 9.17 6.68
C PRO A 79 -0.93 8.24 7.05
N VAL A 80 0.26 8.62 6.62
CA VAL A 80 1.52 8.05 7.07
C VAL A 80 1.96 8.81 8.31
N ASP A 81 2.19 8.09 9.41
CA ASP A 81 2.82 8.67 10.59
C ASP A 81 4.27 9.06 10.28
N GLY A 82 4.56 10.36 10.33
CA GLY A 82 5.88 10.90 10.02
C GLY A 82 5.95 12.42 10.01
N PRO A 83 7.15 12.99 9.80
CA PRO A 83 7.37 14.45 9.82
C PRO A 83 6.77 15.18 8.61
N LEU A 84 6.34 14.44 7.58
CA LEU A 84 5.67 14.98 6.40
C LEU A 84 4.25 14.46 6.36
N ALA A 85 3.28 15.34 6.13
CA ALA A 85 1.92 14.94 5.82
C ALA A 85 1.91 14.25 4.46
N ALA A 86 1.83 12.92 4.48
CA ALA A 86 1.76 12.07 3.31
C ALA A 86 0.73 10.95 3.56
N ASP A 87 0.24 10.34 2.50
CA ASP A 87 -0.63 9.16 2.55
C ASP A 87 -0.02 7.94 1.84
N VAL A 88 1.21 8.12 1.33
CA VAL A 88 1.99 7.11 0.63
C VAL A 88 3.46 7.25 1.04
N VAL A 89 4.10 6.10 1.28
CA VAL A 89 5.56 5.98 1.44
C VAL A 89 6.18 5.67 0.08
N MET A 90 7.09 6.52 -0.37
CA MET A 90 7.80 6.35 -1.64
C MET A 90 9.16 5.68 -1.42
N LEU A 91 9.43 4.61 -2.16
CA LEU A 91 10.69 3.89 -2.15
C LEU A 91 11.33 3.93 -3.55
N PRO A 92 12.60 4.33 -3.69
CA PRO A 92 13.27 4.31 -4.99
C PRO A 92 13.50 2.88 -5.47
N ILE A 93 13.45 2.69 -6.79
CA ILE A 93 13.92 1.47 -7.44
C ILE A 93 15.40 1.68 -7.79
N PRO A 94 16.30 0.76 -7.39
CA PRO A 94 17.73 0.86 -7.69
C PRO A 94 18.07 0.85 -9.18
#